data_AF-A0A291M574-F1
#
_entry.id   AF-A0A291M574-F1
#
_cell.length_a   1.000
_cell.length_b   1.000
_cell.length_c   1.000
_cell.angle_alpha   90.00
_cell.angle_beta   90.00
_cell.angle_gamma   90.00
#
_symmetry.space_group_name_H-M   'P 1'
#
loop_
_entity.id
_entity.type
_entity.pdbx_description
1 polymer ?
#
loop_
_entity_poly.entity_id
_entity_poly.type
_entity_poly.pdbx_seq_one_letter_code
_entity_poly.pdbx_strand_id
1 'polypeptide(L)' 'MASLSKRRTNVTIDSGLLDAARSYGLNVSAISEAALDQAVRRAQADAWVAENQDAIDKRRDWVAQNGAPLARWQAWSAD' A
#
# COMPACT_ATOMS: atom_id res chain seq x y z
N MET A 1 12.99 0.62 -10.49
CA MET A 1 13.78 1.82 -10.85
C MET A 1 12.97 3.04 -10.46
N ALA A 2 13.33 3.74 -9.38
CA ALA A 2 12.67 4.99 -9.02
C ALA A 2 13.01 6.03 -10.10
N SER A 3 12.01 6.49 -10.85
CA SER A 3 12.19 7.56 -11.82
C SER A 3 12.59 8.83 -11.09
N LEU A 4 13.78 9.35 -11.38
CA LEU A 4 14.36 10.56 -10.77
C LEU A 4 13.67 11.87 -11.20
N SER A 5 12.53 11.82 -11.91
CA SER A 5 11.83 13.00 -12.39
C SER A 5 10.37 13.04 -11.93
N LYS A 6 10.03 14.07 -11.15
CA LYS A 6 8.63 14.40 -10.85
C LYS A 6 7.96 14.90 -12.12
N ARG A 7 6.80 14.33 -12.46
CA ARG A 7 5.97 14.81 -13.57
C ARG A 7 4.96 15.82 -13.04
N ARG A 8 4.93 17.03 -13.61
CA ARG A 8 3.87 18.00 -13.31
C ARG A 8 2.55 17.48 -13.88
N THR A 9 1.49 17.55 -13.07
CA THR A 9 0.12 17.20 -13.44
C THR A 9 -0.81 18.26 -12.87
N ASN A 10 -1.86 18.60 -13.61
CA ASN A 10 -2.90 19.51 -13.15
C ASN A 10 -4.02 18.69 -12.50
N VAL A 11 -4.47 19.13 -11.32
CA VAL A 11 -5.58 18.53 -10.59
C VAL A 11 -6.60 19.61 -10.26
N THR A 12 -7.88 19.24 -10.25
CA THR A 12 -8.97 20.13 -9.84
C THR A 12 -9.27 19.87 -8.37
N ILE A 13 -9.15 20.89 -7.54
CA ILE A 13 -9.41 20.86 -6.09
C ILE A 13 -10.34 22.04 -5.77
N ASP A 14 -11.20 21.87 -4.78
CA ASP A 14 -12.04 22.96 -4.25
C ASP A 14 -11.19 24.20 -3.91
N SER A 15 -11.63 25.36 -4.39
CA SER A 15 -10.88 26.60 -4.22
C SER A 15 -10.82 27.05 -2.76
N GLY A 16 -11.91 26.88 -2.00
CA GLY A 16 -11.95 27.21 -0.58
C GLY A 16 -10.97 26.38 0.24
N LEU A 17 -10.85 25.09 -0.09
CA LEU A 17 -9.86 24.20 0.53
C LEU A 17 -8.42 24.60 0.18
N LEU A 18 -8.14 24.98 -1.07
CA LEU A 18 -6.82 25.46 -1.46
C LEU A 18 -6.45 26.77 -0.75
N ASP A 19 -7.40 27.70 -0.63
CA ASP A 19 -7.18 28.97 0.06
C ASP A 19 -6.96 28.78 1.56
N ALA A 20 -7.73 27.89 2.19
CA ALA A 20 -7.50 27.48 3.57
C ALA A 20 -6.11 26.81 3.75
N ALA A 21 -5.73 25.89 2.86
CA ALA A 21 -4.42 25.26 2.93
C ALA A 21 -3.27 26.28 2.82
N ARG A 22 -3.42 27.28 1.95
CA ARG A 22 -2.46 28.39 1.80
C ARG A 22 -2.40 29.28 3.05
N SER A 23 -3.53 29.61 3.66
CA SER A 23 -3.56 30.46 4.86
C SER A 23 -2.86 29.80 6.06
N TYR A 24 -2.87 28.46 6.12
CA TYR A 24 -2.13 27.68 7.11
C TYR A 24 -0.70 27.31 6.67
N GLY A 25 -0.22 27.76 5.51
CA GLY A 25 1.13 27.45 5.02
C GLY A 25 1.36 25.97 4.66
N LEU A 26 0.29 25.22 4.37
CA LEU A 26 0.38 23.80 4.03
C LEU A 26 0.96 23.59 2.62
N ASN A 27 1.85 22.62 2.48
CA ASN A 27 2.41 22.23 1.20
C ASN A 27 1.48 21.22 0.49
N VAL A 28 0.54 21.75 -0.29
CA VAL A 28 -0.45 20.94 -1.02
C VAL A 28 0.20 19.87 -1.90
N SER A 29 1.32 20.19 -2.56
CA SER A 29 2.03 19.25 -3.42
C SER A 29 2.57 18.06 -2.63
N ALA A 30 3.26 18.32 -1.51
CA ALA A 30 3.81 17.26 -0.66
C ALA A 30 2.71 16.38 -0.03
N ILE A 31 1.62 17.01 0.42
CA ILE A 31 0.45 16.29 0.96
C ILE A 31 -0.18 15.40 -0.12
N SER A 32 -0.35 15.92 -1.34
CA SER A 32 -0.93 15.19 -2.46
C SER A 32 -0.04 14.02 -2.89
N GLU A 33 1.29 14.21 -2.92
CA GLU A 33 2.25 13.16 -3.24
C GLU A 33 2.21 12.02 -2.20
N ALA A 34 2.17 12.34 -0.91
CA ALA A 34 2.07 11.34 0.16
C ALA A 34 0.75 10.57 0.11
N ALA A 35 -0.37 11.27 -0.07
CA ALA A 35 -1.69 10.64 -0.18
C ALA A 35 -1.77 9.72 -1.41
N LEU A 36 -1.20 10.15 -2.54
CA LEU A 36 -1.16 9.35 -3.76
C LEU A 36 -0.28 8.11 -3.60
N ASP A 37 0.91 8.21 -2.99
CA ASP A 37 1.77 7.06 -2.71
C ASP A 37 1.04 6.02 -1.85
N GLN A 38 0.37 6.46 -0.77
CA GLN A 38 -0.40 5.56 0.08
C GLN A 38 -1.53 4.87 -0.70
N ALA A 39 -2.29 5.61 -1.50
CA ALA A 39 -3.37 5.06 -2.31
C ALA A 39 -2.85 4.05 -3.35
N VAL A 40 -1.74 4.37 -4.03
CA VAL A 40 -1.11 3.48 -5.01
C VAL A 40 -0.62 2.19 -4.36
N ARG A 41 0.08 2.27 -3.22
CA ARG A 41 0.54 1.09 -2.48
C ARG A 41 -0.62 0.20 -2.06
N ARG A 42 -1.72 0.81 -1.61
CA ARG A 42 -2.92 0.07 -1.25
C ARG A 42 -3.52 -0.66 -2.44
N ALA A 43 -3.70 0.05 -3.56
CA ALA A 43 -4.22 -0.54 -4.79
C ALA A 43 -3.33 -1.68 -5.32
N GLN A 44 -2.01 -1.53 -5.24
CA GLN A 44 -1.06 -2.58 -5.62
C GLN A 44 -1.17 -3.80 -4.69
N ALA A 45 -1.28 -3.59 -3.38
CA ALA A 45 -1.46 -4.68 -2.43
C ALA A 45 -2.78 -5.43 -2.68
N ASP A 46 -3.88 -4.70 -2.88
CA ASP A 46 -5.19 -5.29 -3.16
C ASP A 46 -5.16 -6.07 -4.50
N ALA A 47 -4.53 -5.52 -5.55
CA ALA A 47 -4.34 -6.21 -6.82
C ALA A 47 -3.50 -7.49 -6.65
N TRP A 48 -2.39 -7.42 -5.91
CA TRP A 48 -1.54 -8.59 -5.68
C TRP A 48 -2.30 -9.69 -4.92
N VAL A 49 -3.08 -9.35 -3.89
CA VAL A 49 -3.90 -10.32 -3.17
C VAL A 49 -4.89 -11.00 -4.12
N ALA A 50 -5.58 -10.23 -4.95
CA ALA A 50 -6.54 -10.77 -5.92
C ALA A 50 -5.86 -11.70 -6.94
N GLU A 51 -4.71 -11.31 -7.48
CA GLU A 51 -3.93 -12.11 -8.44
C GLU A 51 -3.41 -13.42 -7.83
N ASN A 52 -3.08 -13.41 -6.53
CA ASN A 52 -2.44 -14.55 -5.85
C ASN A 52 -3.41 -15.35 -4.98
N GLN A 53 -4.71 -15.04 -5.00
CA GLN A 53 -5.71 -15.64 -4.13
C GLN A 53 -5.72 -17.18 -4.20
N ASP A 54 -5.73 -17.75 -5.41
CA ASP A 54 -5.70 -19.20 -5.61
C ASP A 54 -4.42 -19.86 -5.05
N ALA A 55 -3.25 -19.23 -5.26
CA ALA A 55 -1.98 -19.73 -4.73
C ALA A 55 -1.95 -19.67 -3.19
N ILE A 56 -2.50 -18.60 -2.61
CA ILE A 56 -2.64 -18.43 -1.16
C ILE A 56 -3.57 -19.50 -0.59
N ASP A 57 -4.71 -19.77 -1.22
CA ASP A 57 -5.68 -20.74 -0.74
C ASP A 57 -5.13 -22.17 -0.85
N LYS A 58 -4.51 -22.53 -1.98
CA LYS A 58 -3.79 -23.80 -2.11
C LYS A 58 -2.72 -23.98 -1.04
N ARG A 59 -2.01 -22.90 -0.71
CA ARG A 59 -1.00 -22.92 0.36
C ARG A 59 -1.62 -23.13 1.73
N ARG A 60 -2.75 -22.47 2.03
CA ARG A 60 -3.50 -22.65 3.28
C ARG A 60 -3.98 -24.09 3.43
N ASP A 61 -4.59 -24.65 2.38
CA ASP A 61 -5.08 -26.02 2.39
C ASP A 61 -3.94 -27.02 2.62
N TRP A 62 -2.81 -26.82 1.94
CA TRP A 62 -1.63 -27.66 2.14
C TRP A 62 -1.13 -27.59 3.58
N VAL A 63 -1.04 -26.39 4.17
CA VAL A 63 -0.60 -26.22 5.57
C VAL A 63 -1.59 -26.85 6.55
N ALA A 64 -2.90 -26.73 6.31
CA ALA A 64 -3.91 -27.36 7.15
C ALA A 64 -3.79 -28.90 7.15
N GLN A 65 -3.46 -29.48 6.00
CA GLN A 65 -3.33 -30.93 5.83
C GLN A 65 -1.98 -31.48 6.33
N ASN A 66 -0.89 -30.72 6.17
CA ASN A 66 0.48 -31.21 6.38
C ASN A 66 1.18 -30.57 7.58
N GLY A 67 0.55 -29.59 8.23
CA GLY A 67 1.16 -28.73 9.24
C GLY A 67 2.03 -27.63 8.62
N ALA A 68 2.44 -26.68 9.47
CA ALA A 68 3.32 -25.61 9.05
C ALA A 68 4.70 -26.17 8.68
N PRO A 69 5.26 -25.81 7.51
CA PRO A 69 6.60 -26.22 7.16
C PRO A 69 7.58 -25.71 8.20
N LEU A 70 8.55 -26.57 8.53
CA LEU A 70 9.58 -26.30 9.52
C LEU A 70 9.07 -26.06 10.96
N ALA A 71 7.81 -26.38 11.29
CA ALA A 71 7.24 -26.20 12.63
C ALA A 71 8.15 -26.76 13.75
N ARG A 72 8.82 -27.89 13.51
CA ARG A 72 9.74 -28.52 14.48
C ARG A 72 10.97 -27.70 14.85
N TRP A 73 11.31 -26.68 14.06
CA TRP A 73 12.44 -25.78 14.31
C TRP A 73 12.01 -24.34 14.60
N GLN A 74 10.70 -24.10 14.76
CA GLN A 74 10.18 -22.78 15.06
C GLN A 74 10.50 -22.44 16.53
N ALA A 75 11.60 -21.72 16.73
CA ALA A 75 12.11 -21.35 18.05
C ALA A 75 11.43 -20.10 18.65
N TRP A 76 10.66 -19.37 17.84
CA TRP A 76 9.94 -18.18 18.27
C TRP A 76 8.44 -18.39 18.12
N SER A 77 7.73 -18.32 19.24
CA SER A 77 6.29 -18.10 19.29
C SER A 77 6.08 -16.69 19.81
N ALA A 78 5.31 -15.87 19.09
CA ALA A 78 4.78 -14.64 19.68
C ALA A 78 3.69 -15.07 20.68
N ASP A 79 3.84 -14.65 21.93
CA ASP A 79 2.76 -14.71 22.92
C ASP A 79 1.64 -13.70 22.57
#